data_AF-A0A7Y3JWC3-F1
#
_entry.id   AF-A0A7Y3JWC3-F1
#
_cell.length_a   1.000
_cell.length_b   1.000
_cell.length_c   1.000
_cell.angle_alpha   90.00
_cell.angle_beta   90.00
_cell.angle_gamma   90.00
#
_symmetry.space_group_name_H-M   'P 1'
#
loop_
_entity.id
_entity.type
_entity.pdbx_description
1 polymer ?
#
loop_
_entity_poly.entity_id
_entity_poly.type
_entity_poly.pdbx_seq_one_letter_code
_entity_poly.pdbx_strand_id
1 'polypeptide(L)'
;MNQLGLFPKPIKNYRAKFRQYDDLALTRLSKHFILRDFLFSTESAVLGLSNLPEDNEMVIRAGKALCEKVLEPIIAQFGDLSITFGYQCREAIEYGLSADRCIFWGNVNTHSGRT
;
A
#
# COMPACT_ATOMS: atom_id res chain seq x y z
N MET A 1 38.24 12.12 5.04
CA MET A 1 37.15 11.47 5.82
C MET A 1 36.38 10.56 4.88
N ASN A 2 36.34 9.25 5.17
CA ASN A 2 35.71 8.26 4.30
C ASN A 2 34.20 8.25 4.53
N GLN A 3 33.41 8.75 3.56
CA GLN A 3 31.94 8.87 3.67
C GLN A 3 31.20 7.51 3.65
N LEU A 4 31.92 6.41 3.43
CA LEU A 4 31.37 5.04 3.39
C LEU A 4 30.89 4.49 4.75
N GLY A 5 31.20 5.16 5.86
CA GLY A 5 30.73 4.76 7.20
C GLY A 5 29.39 5.37 7.62
N LEU A 6 28.83 6.30 6.82
CA LEU A 6 27.64 7.06 7.19
C LEU A 6 26.33 6.36 6.81
N PHE A 7 26.38 5.37 5.92
CA PHE A 7 25.20 4.68 5.41
C PHE A 7 25.09 3.27 5.99
N PRO A 8 23.87 2.82 6.35
CA PRO A 8 23.66 1.43 6.74
C PRO A 8 24.14 0.50 5.61
N LYS A 9 24.73 -0.64 5.98
CA LYS A 9 25.19 -1.62 5.01
C LYS A 9 24.01 -2.04 4.12
N PRO A 10 24.20 -2.13 2.79
CA PRO A 10 23.12 -2.47 1.90
C PRO A 10 22.54 -3.84 2.24
N ILE A 11 21.21 -3.95 2.17
CA ILE A 11 20.49 -5.20 2.40
C ILE A 11 21.01 -6.24 1.40
N LYS A 12 21.37 -7.44 1.88
CA LYS A 12 21.76 -8.56 1.01
C LYS A 12 20.66 -8.79 -0.03
N ASN A 13 21.05 -9.01 -1.29
CA ASN A 13 20.13 -9.25 -2.41
C ASN A 13 19.14 -8.10 -2.71
N TYR A 14 19.44 -6.87 -2.29
CA TYR A 14 18.60 -5.68 -2.54
C TYR A 14 18.11 -5.59 -3.99
N ARG A 15 18.98 -5.80 -4.99
CA ARG A 15 18.59 -5.67 -6.40
C ARG A 15 17.57 -6.71 -6.89
N ALA A 16 17.56 -7.90 -6.30
CA ALA A 16 16.57 -8.93 -6.65
C ALA A 16 15.23 -8.59 -6.00
N LYS A 17 15.24 -8.25 -4.70
CA LYS A 17 14.03 -7.84 -3.96
C LYS A 17 13.41 -6.56 -4.54
N PHE A 18 14.25 -5.59 -4.92
CA PHE A 18 13.83 -4.37 -5.61
C PHE A 18 13.09 -4.70 -6.91
N ARG A 19 13.68 -5.51 -7.79
CA ARG A 19 13.05 -5.87 -9.08
C ARG A 19 11.72 -6.56 -8.89
N GLN A 20 11.66 -7.56 -8.00
CA GLN A 20 10.41 -8.25 -7.69
C GLN A 20 9.31 -7.29 -7.22
N TYR A 21 9.66 -6.32 -6.37
CA TYR A 21 8.70 -5.33 -5.90
C TYR A 21 8.29 -4.35 -7.01
N ASP A 22 9.25 -3.89 -7.80
CA ASP A 22 9.03 -2.94 -8.87
C ASP A 22 8.11 -3.53 -9.95
N ASP A 23 8.37 -4.78 -10.36
CA ASP A 23 7.55 -5.52 -11.32
C ASP A 23 6.11 -5.72 -10.82
N LEU A 24 5.94 -6.09 -9.54
CA LEU A 24 4.63 -6.22 -8.92
C LEU A 24 3.89 -4.88 -8.90
N ALA A 25 4.55 -3.82 -8.41
CA ALA A 25 3.95 -2.49 -8.27
C ALA A 25 3.54 -1.88 -9.62
N LEU A 26 4.27 -2.19 -10.69
CA LEU A 26 3.95 -1.72 -12.05
C LEU A 26 2.82 -2.53 -12.73
N THR A 27 2.24 -3.53 -12.05
CA THR A 27 1.11 -4.30 -12.60
C THR A 27 -0.10 -3.39 -12.83
N ARG A 28 -0.60 -3.37 -14.07
CA ARG A 28 -1.79 -2.63 -14.47
C ARG A 28 -3.05 -3.29 -13.89
N LEU A 29 -3.85 -2.53 -13.15
CA LEU A 29 -5.11 -3.00 -12.59
C LEU A 29 -6.32 -2.57 -13.44
N SER A 30 -6.26 -1.40 -14.08
CA SER A 30 -7.34 -0.87 -14.92
C SER A 30 -6.80 0.18 -15.90
N LYS A 31 -7.69 0.96 -16.53
CA LYS A 31 -7.27 2.02 -17.46
C LYS A 31 -6.53 3.13 -16.69
N HIS A 32 -6.96 3.50 -15.49
CA HIS A 32 -6.39 4.62 -14.76
C HIS A 32 -5.44 4.20 -13.62
N PHE A 33 -5.49 2.94 -13.16
CA PHE A 33 -4.76 2.52 -11.97
C PHE A 33 -3.73 1.42 -12.20
N ILE A 34 -2.60 1.52 -11.49
CA ILE A 34 -1.59 0.48 -11.31
C ILE A 34 -1.54 0.06 -9.83
N LEU A 35 -0.97 -1.11 -9.55
CA LEU A 35 -0.94 -1.63 -8.18
C LEU A 35 -0.17 -0.71 -7.22
N ARG A 36 0.88 -0.02 -7.70
CA ARG A 36 1.67 0.95 -6.91
C ARG A 36 0.82 2.00 -6.20
N ASP A 37 -0.27 2.44 -6.82
CA ASP A 37 -1.15 3.48 -6.28
C ASP A 37 -1.75 3.08 -4.92
N PHE A 38 -1.79 1.78 -4.61
CA PHE A 38 -2.36 1.24 -3.38
C PHE A 38 -1.31 0.83 -2.33
N LEU A 39 -0.07 0.54 -2.75
CA LEU A 39 0.94 -0.14 -1.92
C LEU A 39 1.66 0.77 -0.91
N PHE A 40 1.64 2.10 -1.08
CA PHE A 40 2.41 2.99 -0.22
C PHE A 40 1.72 3.26 1.13
N SER A 41 2.35 2.87 2.24
CA SER A 41 1.90 3.18 3.60
C SER A 41 2.88 4.09 4.31
N THR A 42 2.42 5.29 4.70
CA THR A 42 3.22 6.24 5.50
C THR A 42 3.62 5.64 6.85
N GLU A 43 2.74 4.86 7.49
CA GLU A 43 3.03 4.25 8.79
C GLU A 43 4.07 3.14 8.68
N SER A 44 3.92 2.26 7.67
CA SER A 44 4.92 1.23 7.42
C SER A 44 6.27 1.86 7.08
N ALA A 45 6.29 2.97 6.35
CA ALA A 45 7.51 3.72 6.08
C ALA A 45 8.16 4.29 7.35
N VAL A 46 7.38 4.87 8.27
CA VAL A 46 7.88 5.41 9.55
C VAL A 46 8.46 4.31 10.43
N LEU A 47 7.82 3.14 10.46
CA LEU A 47 8.23 2.00 11.30
C LEU A 47 9.28 1.10 10.63
N GLY A 48 9.63 1.36 9.37
CA GLY A 48 10.52 0.50 8.59
C GLY A 48 9.92 -0.88 8.26
N LEU A 49 8.59 -1.02 8.31
CA LEU A 49 7.87 -2.22 7.95
C LEU A 49 7.68 -2.32 6.44
N SER A 50 7.74 -3.54 5.93
CA SER A 50 7.54 -3.82 4.51
C SER A 50 6.06 -3.98 4.21
N ASN A 51 5.44 -3.06 3.47
CA ASN A 51 4.04 -3.20 3.02
C ASN A 51 3.91 -4.10 1.77
N LEU A 52 4.70 -5.17 1.70
CA LEU A 52 4.71 -6.09 0.58
C LEU A 52 3.56 -7.10 0.69
N PRO A 53 2.86 -7.40 -0.42
CA PRO A 53 1.91 -8.49 -0.44
C PRO A 53 2.56 -9.87 -0.21
N GLU A 54 1.92 -10.68 0.64
CA GLU A 54 2.25 -12.10 0.80
C GLU A 54 1.73 -12.93 -0.38
N ASP A 55 0.55 -12.57 -0.92
CA ASP A 55 -0.08 -13.20 -2.06
C ASP A 55 -0.31 -12.17 -3.18
N ASN A 56 0.58 -12.22 -4.18
CA ASN A 56 0.57 -11.32 -5.33
C ASN A 56 -0.65 -11.55 -6.24
N GLU A 57 -1.08 -12.80 -6.43
CA GLU A 57 -2.20 -13.11 -7.31
C GLU A 57 -3.52 -12.63 -6.70
N MET A 58 -3.69 -12.82 -5.39
CA MET A 58 -4.84 -12.35 -4.65
C MET A 58 -4.96 -10.83 -4.71
N VAL A 59 -3.87 -10.09 -4.45
CA VAL A 59 -3.92 -8.61 -4.46
C VAL A 59 -4.19 -8.06 -5.85
N ILE A 60 -3.61 -8.66 -6.90
CA ILE A 60 -3.87 -8.24 -8.29
C ILE A 60 -5.34 -8.51 -8.65
N ARG A 61 -5.87 -9.69 -8.32
CA ARG A 61 -7.26 -10.04 -8.61
C ARG A 61 -8.24 -9.11 -7.88
N ALA A 62 -8.02 -8.85 -6.59
CA ALA A 62 -8.83 -7.94 -5.81
C ALA A 62 -8.73 -6.49 -6.32
N GLY A 63 -7.51 -6.03 -6.62
CA GLY A 63 -7.25 -4.70 -7.16
C GLY A 63 -7.91 -4.47 -8.51
N LYS A 64 -7.83 -5.45 -9.43
CA LYS A 64 -8.54 -5.40 -10.72
C LYS A 64 -10.05 -5.27 -10.52
N ALA A 65 -10.63 -6.13 -9.68
CA ALA A 65 -12.06 -6.10 -9.41
C ALA A 65 -12.51 -4.77 -8.79
N LEU A 66 -11.75 -4.22 -7.84
CA LEU A 66 -12.04 -2.92 -7.22
C LEU A 66 -11.98 -1.80 -8.27
N CYS A 67 -10.93 -1.76 -9.08
CA CYS A 67 -10.76 -0.72 -10.07
C CYS A 67 -11.85 -0.78 -11.13
N GLU A 68 -12.09 -1.94 -11.74
CA GLU A 68 -13.04 -2.10 -12.84
C GLU A 68 -14.50 -1.90 -12.41
N LYS A 69 -14.87 -2.40 -11.23
CA LYS A 69 -16.28 -2.39 -10.78
C LYS A 69 -16.68 -1.14 -10.00
N VAL A 70 -15.71 -0.41 -9.45
CA VAL A 70 -15.98 0.71 -8.54
C VAL A 70 -15.29 1.98 -8.98
N LEU A 71 -13.95 1.98 -9.07
CA LEU A 71 -13.20 3.22 -9.26
C LEU A 71 -13.32 3.79 -10.67
N GLU A 72 -13.30 2.94 -11.70
CA GLU A 72 -13.49 3.33 -13.10
C GLU A 72 -14.88 3.95 -13.34
N PRO A 73 -16.00 3.35 -12.85
CA PRO A 73 -17.31 4.01 -12.86
C PRO A 73 -17.34 5.37 -12.17
N ILE A 74 -16.67 5.49 -11.01
CA ILE A 74 -16.60 6.77 -10.29
C ILE A 74 -15.87 7.82 -11.14
N ILE A 75 -14.73 7.48 -11.75
CA ILE A 75 -14.01 8.39 -12.63
C ILE A 75 -14.86 8.81 -13.82
N ALA A 76 -15.54 7.85 -14.45
CA ALA A 76 -16.39 8.11 -15.62
C ALA A 76 -17.52 9.10 -15.31
N GLN A 77 -18.03 9.10 -14.08
CA GLN A 77 -19.14 9.96 -13.67
C GLN A 77 -18.70 11.30 -13.06
N PHE A 78 -17.62 11.31 -12.28
CA PHE A 78 -17.24 12.46 -11.45
C PHE A 78 -15.89 13.10 -11.84
N GLY A 79 -15.13 12.47 -12.75
CA GLY A 79 -13.81 12.95 -13.17
C GLY A 79 -12.67 12.38 -12.33
N ASP A 80 -11.57 13.12 -12.23
CA ASP A 80 -10.30 12.60 -11.72
C ASP A 80 -10.36 12.10 -10.27
N LEU A 81 -9.73 10.95 -10.02
CA LEU A 81 -9.60 10.33 -8.70
C LEU A 81 -8.14 9.96 -8.43
N SER A 82 -7.63 10.30 -7.25
CA SER A 82 -6.29 9.92 -6.80
C SER A 82 -6.36 9.03 -5.57
N ILE A 83 -5.59 7.95 -5.56
CA ILE A 83 -5.45 7.05 -4.41
C ILE A 83 -4.10 7.33 -3.75
N THR A 84 -4.12 7.55 -2.44
CA THR A 84 -2.91 7.76 -1.64
C THR A 84 -2.49 6.50 -0.86
N PHE A 85 -3.43 5.56 -0.69
CA PHE A 85 -3.26 4.30 0.01
C PHE A 85 -4.49 3.40 -0.20
N GLY A 86 -4.29 2.08 -0.29
CA GLY A 86 -5.43 1.16 -0.29
C GLY A 86 -5.09 -0.32 -0.17
N TYR A 87 -3.86 -0.66 0.21
CA TYR A 87 -3.43 -2.02 0.55
C TYR A 87 -2.61 -2.01 1.84
N GLN A 88 -2.91 -2.92 2.76
CA GLN A 88 -2.12 -3.15 3.97
C GLN A 88 -1.73 -4.63 4.06
N CYS A 89 -0.45 -4.91 4.29
CA CYS A 89 0.02 -6.28 4.52
C CYS A 89 -0.42 -6.81 5.89
N ARG A 90 -0.48 -8.14 6.01
CA ARG A 90 -0.89 -8.82 7.25
C ARG A 90 0.01 -8.45 8.43
N GLU A 91 1.34 -8.47 8.25
CA GLU A 91 2.31 -8.08 9.28
C GLU A 91 2.00 -6.70 9.86
N ALA A 92 1.69 -5.73 9.00
CA ALA A 92 1.35 -4.38 9.41
C ALA A 92 -0.01 -4.28 10.13
N ILE A 93 -1.00 -5.09 9.72
CA ILE A 93 -2.28 -5.22 10.43
C ILE A 93 -2.07 -5.81 11.83
N GLU A 94 -1.29 -6.89 11.92
CA GLU A 94 -0.95 -7.59 13.18
C GLU A 94 -0.12 -6.72 14.11
N TYR A 95 0.74 -5.85 13.57
CA TYR A 95 1.46 -4.83 14.33
C TYR A 95 0.51 -3.79 14.98
N GLY A 96 -0.75 -3.73 14.55
CA GLY A 96 -1.76 -2.83 15.10
C GLY A 96 -2.00 -1.56 14.29
N LEU A 97 -1.40 -1.42 13.09
CA LEU A 97 -1.61 -0.24 12.24
C LEU A 97 -3.04 -0.12 11.69
N SER A 98 -3.83 -1.18 11.81
CA SER A 98 -5.25 -1.17 11.43
C SER A 98 -6.18 -0.54 12.48
N ALA A 99 -5.72 -0.40 13.73
CA ALA A 99 -6.59 -0.03 14.84
C ALA A 99 -7.05 1.44 14.82
N ASP A 100 -6.25 2.34 14.24
CA ASP A 100 -6.52 3.78 14.30
C ASP A 100 -7.03 4.38 12.97
N ARG A 101 -7.07 3.60 11.87
CA ARG A 101 -7.45 4.10 10.54
C ARG A 101 -8.34 3.15 9.73
N CYS A 102 -9.61 3.06 10.13
CA CYS A 102 -10.68 2.84 9.16
C CYS A 102 -10.84 4.11 8.31
N ILE A 103 -10.24 4.14 7.13
CA ILE A 103 -10.46 5.21 6.16
C ILE A 103 -11.74 4.88 5.37
N PHE A 104 -12.90 5.19 5.96
CA PHE A 104 -14.05 5.65 5.21
C PHE A 104 -14.40 7.03 5.76
N TRP A 105 -14.57 7.99 4.85
CA TRP A 105 -15.03 9.33 5.16
C TRP A 105 -16.37 9.25 5.91
N GLY A 106 -16.45 9.82 7.11
CA GLY A 106 -17.66 9.81 7.94
C GLY A 106 -17.32 9.74 9.41
N ASN A 107 -17.41 10.89 10.08
CA ASN A 107 -17.36 10.96 11.53
C ASN A 107 -18.54 10.16 12.11
N VAL A 108 -18.31 8.93 12.55
CA VAL A 108 -19.26 8.19 13.39
C VAL A 108 -18.47 7.54 14.54
N ASN A 109 -18.36 8.31 15.61
CA ASN A 109 -18.15 7.90 17.00
C ASN A 109 -17.72 6.44 17.23
N THR A 110 -16.43 6.24 17.49
CA THR A 110 -15.97 5.15 18.37
C THR A 110 -15.17 5.77 19.51
N HIS A 111 -15.89 6.12 20.58
CA HIS A 111 -15.29 6.26 21.90
C HIS A 111 -14.96 4.85 22.40
N SER A 112 -13.67 4.50 22.40
CA SER A 112 -13.11 3.45 23.25
C SER A 112 -11.68 3.88 23.54
N GLY A 113 -11.39 4.54 24.66
CA GLY A 113 -11.58 3.99 25.99
C GLY A 113 -10.39 3.10 26.30
N ARG A 114 -9.24 3.73 26.63
CA ARG A 114 -8.15 3.06 27.32
C ARG A 114 -8.61 2.81 28.76
N THR A 115 -8.75 1.54 29.12
CA THR A 115 -8.64 1.02 30.49
C THR A 115 -7.64 -0.10 30.45
#